data_AF-A0AA86VJ05-F1
#
_entry.id   AF-A0AA86VJ05-F1
#
_cell.length_a   1.000
_cell.length_b   1.000
_cell.length_c   1.000
_cell.angle_alpha   90.00
_cell.angle_beta   90.00
_cell.angle_gamma   90.00
#
_symmetry.space_group_name_H-M   'P 1'
#
loop_
_entity.id
_entity.type
_entity.pdbx_description
1 polymer ?
#
loop_
_entity_poly.entity_id
_entity_poly.type
_entity_poly.pdbx_seq_one_letter_code
_entity_poly.pdbx_strand_id
1 'polypeptide(L)'
;MIYALDTIKRHHHSTPTASPPLTLPSLSSASPTDAASFAAKIIKFMKSNTHNVATALTQISKTTTIKAFVIDFFCTSAKEPASSMGIPIYYFFTSGAALLALFSYFPKLH
;
A
#
# COMPACT_ATOMS: atom_id res chain seq x y z
N MET A 1 6.64 -7.22 13.36
CA MET A 1 6.46 -6.31 12.20
C MET A 1 7.75 -5.62 11.75
N ILE A 2 8.75 -5.40 12.63
CA ILE A 2 10.10 -4.98 12.22
C ILE A 2 10.91 -6.15 11.62
N TYR A 3 10.69 -7.39 12.08
CA TYR A 3 11.40 -8.59 11.61
C TYR A 3 11.15 -8.97 10.13
N ALA A 4 10.08 -8.50 9.50
CA ALA A 4 9.78 -8.86 8.11
C ALA A 4 10.68 -8.11 7.10
N LEU A 5 11.17 -6.92 7.46
CA LEU A 5 12.01 -6.10 6.57
C LEU A 5 13.46 -6.59 6.51
N ASP A 6 13.93 -7.28 7.54
CA ASP A 6 15.31 -7.74 7.63
C ASP A 6 15.58 -8.98 6.75
N THR A 7 14.52 -9.72 6.42
CA THR A 7 14.60 -10.95 5.60
C THR A 7 14.82 -10.62 4.11
N ILE A 8 14.40 -9.44 3.65
CA ILE A 8 14.49 -9.04 2.24
C ILE A 8 15.92 -8.61 1.85
N LYS A 9 16.78 -8.26 2.81
CA LYS A 9 18.16 -7.83 2.53
C LYS A 9 19.15 -8.96 2.19
N ARG A 10 18.75 -10.24 2.27
CA ARG A 10 19.70 -11.38 2.18
C ARG A 10 19.57 -12.30 0.96
N HIS A 11 18.91 -11.86 -0.12
CA HIS A 11 18.92 -12.62 -1.37
C HIS A 11 19.16 -11.70 -2.57
N HIS A 12 20.43 -11.47 -2.89
CA HIS A 12 20.84 -10.89 -4.17
C HIS A 12 22.04 -11.68 -4.70
N HIS A 13 21.77 -12.67 -5.57
CA HIS A 13 22.74 -13.13 -6.56
C HIS A 13 22.02 -13.64 -7.82
N SER A 14 22.21 -12.90 -8.92
CA SER A 14 22.18 -13.31 -10.35
C SER A 14 20.84 -13.85 -10.91
N THR A 15 20.26 -13.50 -12.07
CA THR A 15 20.70 -13.15 -13.45
C THR A 15 19.52 -12.46 -14.22
N PRO A 16 19.67 -11.99 -15.48
CA PRO A 16 18.89 -10.87 -16.03
C PRO A 16 17.65 -11.29 -16.83
N THR A 17 16.52 -10.62 -16.58
CA THR A 17 15.39 -10.55 -17.52
C THR A 17 14.96 -9.09 -17.61
N ALA A 18 14.92 -8.57 -18.83
CA ALA A 18 14.69 -7.16 -19.12
C ALA A 18 13.24 -6.74 -18.77
N SER A 19 13.02 -6.35 -17.53
CA SER A 19 11.87 -5.54 -17.11
C SER A 19 12.27 -4.07 -17.06
N PRO A 20 11.41 -3.12 -17.50
CA PRO A 20 11.72 -1.70 -17.35
C PRO A 20 11.97 -1.40 -15.86
N PRO A 21 13.00 -0.62 -15.52
CA PRO A 21 13.35 -0.38 -14.13
C PRO A 21 12.18 0.30 -13.42
N LEU A 22 11.61 -0.38 -12.41
CA LEU A 22 10.75 0.26 -11.42
C LEU A 22 11.62 1.25 -10.65
N THR A 23 11.62 2.50 -11.08
CA THR A 23 12.28 3.58 -10.35
C THR A 23 11.48 3.86 -9.08
N LEU A 24 11.90 3.24 -7.97
CA LEU A 24 11.42 3.61 -6.64
C LEU A 24 11.82 5.06 -6.36
N PRO A 25 10.90 5.96 -5.99
CA PRO A 25 11.25 7.32 -5.62
C PRO A 25 12.26 7.31 -4.46
N SER A 26 13.37 8.02 -4.61
CA SER A 26 14.34 8.17 -3.53
C SER A 26 13.67 8.92 -2.37
N LEU A 27 13.69 8.34 -1.17
CA LEU A 27 13.28 9.05 0.03
C LEU A 27 14.34 10.14 0.30
N SER A 28 13.99 11.39 0.00
CA SER A 28 14.83 12.54 0.36
C SER A 28 15.05 12.56 1.88
N SER A 29 16.32 12.63 2.29
CA SER A 29 16.75 12.74 3.68
C SER A 29 16.26 14.07 4.26
N ALA A 30 15.25 14.02 5.13
CA ALA A 30 14.62 15.20 5.71
C ALA A 30 15.49 15.87 6.80
N SER A 31 15.51 17.20 6.79
CA SER A 31 16.02 18.08 7.86
C SER A 31 15.15 17.99 9.14
N PRO A 32 15.64 18.44 10.32
CA PRO A 32 15.15 17.97 11.62
C PRO A 32 13.80 18.52 12.12
N THR A 33 12.99 19.21 11.31
CA THR A 33 11.84 19.98 11.82
C THR A 33 10.46 19.45 11.42
N ASP A 34 10.36 18.27 10.80
CA ASP A 34 9.08 17.60 10.51
C ASP A 34 9.05 16.19 11.14
N ALA A 35 8.77 16.14 12.44
CA ALA A 35 8.67 14.89 13.22
C ALA A 35 7.35 14.13 12.96
N ALA A 36 6.91 14.04 11.70
CA ALA A 36 5.83 13.13 11.34
C ALA A 36 6.28 11.69 11.60
N SER A 37 5.46 10.92 12.32
CA SER A 37 5.74 9.51 12.58
C SER A 37 5.99 8.75 11.27
N PHE A 38 6.78 7.68 11.32
CA PHE A 38 7.03 6.84 10.14
C PHE A 38 5.72 6.38 9.48
N ALA A 39 4.71 6.05 10.29
CA ALA A 39 3.37 5.72 9.82
C ALA A 39 2.71 6.87 9.06
N ALA A 40 2.81 8.12 9.56
CA ALA A 40 2.28 9.28 8.86
C ALA A 40 2.98 9.53 7.50
N LYS A 41 4.29 9.28 7.42
CA LYS A 41 5.04 9.36 6.16
C LYS A 41 4.56 8.32 5.14
N ILE A 42 4.36 7.07 5.57
CA ILE A 42 3.81 6.01 4.72
C ILE A 42 2.40 6.37 4.25
N ILE A 43 1.51 6.78 5.15
CA ILE A 43 0.12 7.15 4.81
C ILE A 43 0.11 8.29 3.80
N LYS A 44 0.95 9.33 4.00
CA LYS A 44 1.08 10.45 3.06
C LYS A 44 1.55 9.96 1.69
N PHE A 45 2.57 9.11 1.64
CA PHE A 45 3.05 8.51 0.41
C PHE A 45 1.94 7.74 -0.34
N MET A 46 1.21 6.87 0.36
CA MET A 46 0.10 6.11 -0.24
C MET A 46 -1.00 7.02 -0.78
N LYS A 47 -1.36 8.08 -0.02
CA LYS A 47 -2.35 9.07 -0.46
C LYS A 47 -1.90 9.81 -1.72
N SER A 48 -0.65 10.29 -1.78
CA SER A 48 -0.10 10.99 -2.95
C SER A 48 -0.10 10.13 -4.22
N ASN A 49 -0.03 8.80 -4.08
CA ASN A 49 0.00 7.86 -5.20
C ASN A 49 -1.38 7.28 -5.59
N THR A 50 -2.46 7.74 -4.97
CA THR A 50 -3.83 7.23 -5.23
C THR A 50 -4.24 7.33 -6.72
N HIS A 51 -3.77 8.37 -7.42
CA HIS A 51 -4.01 8.57 -8.86
C HIS A 51 -3.43 7.45 -9.74
N ASN A 52 -2.33 6.82 -9.30
CA ASN A 52 -1.73 5.69 -10.02
C ASN A 52 -2.64 4.46 -9.96
N VAL A 53 -3.31 4.24 -8.82
CA VAL A 53 -4.31 3.17 -8.67
C VAL A 53 -5.51 3.43 -9.58
N ALA A 54 -6.02 4.67 -9.60
CA ALA A 54 -7.12 5.05 -10.49
C ALA A 54 -6.76 4.81 -11.97
N THR A 55 -5.58 5.23 -12.38
CA THR A 55 -5.08 5.02 -13.75
C THR A 55 -5.01 3.53 -14.08
N ALA A 56 -4.40 2.72 -13.20
CA ALA A 56 -4.27 1.28 -13.42
C ALA A 56 -5.62 0.58 -13.52
N LEU A 57 -6.55 0.83 -12.60
CA LEU A 57 -7.90 0.26 -12.63
C LEU A 57 -8.67 0.66 -13.89
N THR A 58 -8.54 1.92 -14.32
CA THR A 58 -9.14 2.39 -15.57
C THR A 58 -8.60 1.63 -16.77
N GLN A 59 -7.27 1.44 -16.86
CA GLN A 59 -6.68 0.73 -18.01
C GLN A 59 -7.08 -0.75 -18.03
N ILE A 60 -7.09 -1.43 -16.88
CA ILE A 60 -7.52 -2.84 -16.79
C ILE A 60 -9.00 -2.97 -17.15
N SER A 61 -9.85 -2.04 -16.69
CA SER A 61 -11.29 -2.06 -16.97
C SER A 61 -11.64 -1.93 -18.46
N LYS A 62 -10.73 -1.37 -19.27
CA LYS A 62 -10.93 -1.28 -20.74
C LYS A 62 -10.83 -2.64 -21.43
N THR A 63 -10.08 -3.59 -20.88
CA THR A 63 -9.83 -4.88 -21.51
C THR A 63 -10.54 -6.03 -20.80
N THR A 64 -10.82 -5.89 -19.50
CA THR A 64 -11.40 -6.97 -18.68
C THR A 64 -12.36 -6.40 -17.63
N THR A 65 -13.44 -7.14 -17.35
CA THR A 65 -14.32 -6.82 -16.22
C THR A 65 -13.64 -7.18 -14.89
N ILE A 66 -13.35 -6.17 -14.07
CA ILE A 66 -12.79 -6.37 -12.72
C ILE A 66 -13.91 -6.83 -11.78
N LYS A 67 -13.81 -8.07 -11.26
CA LYS A 67 -14.82 -8.65 -10.35
C LYS A 67 -14.62 -8.24 -8.89
N ALA A 68 -13.38 -7.99 -8.49
CA ALA A 68 -13.02 -7.59 -7.14
C ALA A 68 -11.65 -6.89 -7.14
N PHE A 69 -11.44 -6.01 -6.17
CA PHE A 69 -10.17 -5.36 -5.90
C PHE A 69 -9.77 -5.62 -4.45
N VAL A 70 -8.68 -6.37 -4.25
CA VAL A 70 -8.17 -6.71 -2.92
C VAL A 70 -7.07 -5.72 -2.55
N ILE A 71 -7.20 -5.04 -1.42
CA ILE A 71 -6.22 -4.07 -0.93
C ILE A 71 -5.76 -4.43 0.47
N ASP A 72 -4.50 -4.12 0.80
CA ASP A 72 -4.02 -4.23 2.17
C ASP A 72 -4.78 -3.23 3.09
N PHE A 73 -5.03 -3.61 4.34
CA PHE A 73 -5.73 -2.80 5.36
C PHE A 73 -5.17 -1.36 5.49
N PHE A 74 -3.85 -1.21 5.41
CA PHE A 74 -3.19 0.11 5.51
C PHE A 74 -3.29 0.92 4.21
N CYS A 75 -3.65 0.31 3.08
CA CYS A 75 -3.76 0.94 1.77
C CYS A 75 -5.16 1.54 1.50
N THR A 76 -5.86 1.98 2.53
CA THR A 76 -7.24 2.49 2.43
C THR A 76 -7.40 3.67 1.45
N SER A 77 -6.33 4.41 1.12
CA SER A 77 -6.38 5.45 0.09
C SER A 77 -6.77 4.92 -1.30
N ALA A 78 -6.48 3.65 -1.60
CA ALA A 78 -6.86 2.99 -2.84
C ALA A 78 -8.37 2.67 -2.95
N LYS A 79 -9.13 2.84 -1.85
CA LYS A 79 -10.56 2.55 -1.81
C LYS A 79 -11.35 3.47 -2.74
N GLU A 80 -11.12 4.77 -2.64
CA GLU A 80 -11.91 5.79 -3.35
C GLU A 80 -11.87 5.61 -4.89
N PRO A 81 -10.70 5.39 -5.53
CA PRO A 81 -10.63 5.08 -6.96
C PRO A 81 -11.42 3.84 -7.40
N ALA A 82 -11.44 2.79 -6.59
CA ALA A 82 -12.15 1.56 -6.94
C ALA A 82 -13.66 1.70 -6.73
N SER A 83 -14.07 2.36 -5.64
CA SER A 83 -15.49 2.62 -5.35
C SER A 83 -16.13 3.53 -6.39
N SER A 84 -15.42 4.54 -6.92
CA SER A 84 -15.96 5.41 -7.97
C SER A 84 -16.21 4.70 -9.29
N MET A 85 -15.54 3.56 -9.54
CA MET A 85 -15.75 2.69 -10.70
C MET A 85 -16.76 1.56 -10.44
N GLY A 86 -17.37 1.50 -9.25
CA GLY A 86 -18.29 0.43 -8.87
C GLY A 86 -17.63 -0.94 -8.67
N ILE A 87 -16.31 -0.99 -8.47
CA ILE A 87 -15.57 -2.23 -8.28
C ILE A 87 -15.72 -2.69 -6.81
N PRO A 88 -16.13 -3.95 -6.53
CA PRO A 88 -16.17 -4.48 -5.18
C PRO A 88 -14.78 -4.52 -4.52
N ILE A 89 -14.67 -4.08 -3.26
CA ILE A 89 -13.39 -3.96 -2.55
C ILE A 89 -13.35 -4.94 -1.38
N TYR A 90 -12.22 -5.63 -1.23
CA TYR A 90 -11.94 -6.52 -0.11
C TYR A 90 -10.64 -6.14 0.58
N TYR A 91 -10.65 -6.13 1.90
CA TYR A 91 -9.46 -5.83 2.70
C TYR A 91 -8.72 -7.11 3.07
N PHE A 92 -7.44 -7.14 2.78
CA PHE A 92 -6.51 -8.13 3.29
C PHE A 92 -5.73 -7.54 4.45
N PHE A 93 -5.78 -8.20 5.61
CA PHE A 93 -4.98 -7.80 6.76
C PHE A 93 -3.73 -8.68 6.81
N THR A 94 -2.56 -8.08 6.57
CA THR A 94 -1.26 -8.76 6.45
C THR A 94 -0.69 -9.29 7.78
N SER A 95 -1.43 -9.16 8.88
CA SER A 95 -1.02 -9.65 10.21
C SER A 95 -2.08 -10.58 10.83
N GLY A 96 -1.83 -11.05 12.05
CA GLY A 96 -2.71 -11.98 12.74
C GLY A 96 -4.00 -11.34 13.27
N ALA A 97 -5.04 -12.16 13.45
CA ALA A 97 -6.35 -11.72 13.93
C ALA A 97 -6.30 -10.97 15.27
N ALA A 98 -5.35 -11.29 16.17
CA ALA A 98 -5.17 -10.59 17.43
C ALA A 98 -4.84 -9.10 17.22
N LEU A 99 -3.97 -8.79 16.25
CA LEU A 99 -3.62 -7.40 15.95
C LEU A 99 -4.78 -6.69 15.24
N LEU A 100 -5.52 -7.39 14.37
CA LEU A 100 -6.74 -6.86 13.77
C LEU A 100 -7.79 -6.50 14.84
N ALA A 101 -7.97 -7.37 15.83
CA ALA A 101 -8.86 -7.11 16.96
C ALA A 101 -8.43 -5.88 17.75
N LEU A 102 -7.12 -5.72 18.01
CA LEU A 102 -6.58 -4.53 18.66
C LEU A 102 -6.87 -3.25 17.85
N PHE A 103 -6.57 -3.23 16.54
CA PHE A 103 -6.88 -2.09 15.67
C PHE A 103 -8.38 -1.78 15.64
N SER A 104 -9.23 -2.82 15.63
CA SER A 104 -10.69 -2.67 15.67
C SER A 104 -11.19 -2.14 17.01
N TYR A 105 -10.42 -2.30 18.08
CA TYR A 105 -10.76 -1.83 19.42
C TYR A 105 -10.33 -0.37 19.67
N PHE A 106 -9.41 0.19 18.88
CA PHE A 106 -8.94 1.57 19.05
C PHE A 106 -10.07 2.62 19.11
N PRO A 107 -11.12 2.59 18.28
CA PRO A 107 -12.23 3.55 18.40
C PRO A 107 -13.05 3.44 19.70
N LYS A 108 -12.89 2.35 20.46
CA LYS A 108 -13.58 2.11 21.73
C LYS A 108 -12.77 2.55 22.97
N LEU A 109 -11.50 2.92 22.79
CA LEU A 109 -10.58 3.32 23.86
C LEU A 109 -10.69 4.80 24.25
N HIS A 110 -11.85 5.42 24.02
CA HIS A 110 -12.12 6.82 24.41
C HIS A 110 -12.15 6.98 25.94
#